data_AF-A0A7S7Z930-F1
#
_entry.id   AF-A0A7S7Z930-F1
#
_cell.length_a   1.000
_cell.length_b   1.000
_cell.length_c   1.000
_cell.angle_alpha   90.00
_cell.angle_beta   90.00
_cell.angle_gamma   90.00
#
_symmetry.space_group_name_H-M   'P 1'
#
loop_
_entity.id
_entity.type
_entity.pdbx_description
1 polymer ?
#
loop_
_entity_poly.entity_id
_entity_poly.type
_entity_poly.pdbx_seq_one_letter_code
_entity_poly.pdbx_strand_id
1 'polypeptide(L)'
;MSNGPSAILSSDEIGAIARDAVAEGQAGHTLAASQRIEPLRKAQRRQAEAAMALLWIVDRRSLAREEAAGILAEIADAHDDDLAILSRLGLCLEAVRDIDDLNAPPPEHPIFQTMVARLDRLARRYEGRPEHEQILRGLATAARMTARQNDAIAEASLRRLIEIDPQRSAHHYNLGLFYKTRGRFAEGVAANRAAADLSQEVVDSTEWNLGICATGALDAETALGVWKRMGQKIEHGRFGLPEGGYPACKVRLAARPLAERTADGDDPGEEETVWIERLSPCHGIVRSVLYGDLGVDYGDVILMDGAPITHHAYGDEEIPVFPHLATLLRQNYQFFDFAGTQETTRQLAGISAELDGDAVVYSHSESVKIMCANCWRNPDIDHADHETMEKHVVIGRIAAPPDLTPAQLLDMIDKAIEARGSCQLYAPDLCAAAGQSARERIDRRRFALLTDN
;
A
#
# COMPACT_ATOMS: atom_id res chain seq x y z
N MET A 1 -10.30 -42.53 -19.61
CA MET A 1 -10.84 -42.60 -18.23
C MET A 1 -12.27 -42.09 -18.29
N SER A 2 -13.21 -42.90 -17.81
CA SER A 2 -14.66 -42.70 -17.97
C SER A 2 -15.14 -41.48 -17.17
N ASN A 3 -15.72 -40.49 -17.85
CA ASN A 3 -16.53 -39.45 -17.21
C ASN A 3 -17.84 -40.09 -16.76
N GLY A 4 -17.85 -40.61 -15.53
CA GLY A 4 -19.08 -41.06 -14.87
C GLY A 4 -20.10 -39.91 -14.79
N PRO A 5 -21.41 -40.21 -14.72
CA PRO A 5 -22.44 -39.18 -14.60
C PRO A 5 -22.15 -38.36 -13.32
N SER A 6 -21.84 -37.07 -13.48
CA SER A 6 -21.70 -36.14 -12.36
C SER A 6 -23.02 -36.18 -11.58
N ALA A 7 -22.98 -36.73 -10.37
CA ALA A 7 -24.14 -36.81 -9.49
C ALA A 7 -24.67 -35.40 -9.24
N ILE A 8 -26.00 -35.24 -9.39
CA ILE A 8 -26.69 -34.05 -8.88
C ILE A 8 -26.51 -34.07 -7.36
N LEU A 9 -26.10 -32.94 -6.77
CA LEU A 9 -25.87 -32.84 -5.34
C LEU A 9 -27.16 -32.34 -4.71
N SER A 10 -27.52 -32.88 -3.55
CA SER A 10 -28.59 -32.31 -2.72
C SER A 10 -28.13 -30.99 -2.09
N SER A 11 -29.09 -30.14 -1.72
CA SER A 11 -28.81 -28.87 -1.01
C SER A 11 -28.01 -29.08 0.28
N ASP A 12 -28.31 -30.16 1.02
CA ASP A 12 -27.59 -30.53 2.23
C ASP A 12 -26.13 -30.90 1.93
N GLU A 13 -25.88 -31.67 0.86
CA GLU A 13 -24.52 -32.00 0.42
C GLU A 13 -23.75 -30.75 -0.02
N ILE A 14 -24.38 -29.86 -0.80
CA ILE A 14 -23.76 -28.60 -1.24
C ILE A 14 -23.37 -27.76 -0.02
N GLY A 15 -24.30 -27.58 0.92
CA GLY A 15 -24.08 -26.81 2.13
C GLY A 15 -23.01 -27.43 3.04
N ALA A 16 -22.96 -28.75 3.16
CA ALA A 16 -21.93 -29.45 3.93
C ALA A 16 -20.54 -29.24 3.31
N ILE A 17 -20.38 -29.49 2.00
CA ILE A 17 -19.11 -29.30 1.30
C ILE A 17 -18.62 -27.86 1.43
N ALA A 18 -19.51 -26.90 1.26
CA ALA A 18 -19.14 -25.48 1.33
C ALA A 18 -18.65 -25.10 2.73
N ARG A 19 -19.36 -25.48 3.79
CA ARG A 19 -18.95 -25.19 5.17
C ARG A 19 -17.62 -25.85 5.51
N ASP A 20 -17.45 -27.09 5.09
CA ASP A 20 -16.23 -27.87 5.29
C ASP A 20 -15.03 -27.25 4.56
N ALA A 21 -15.22 -26.75 3.34
CA ALA A 21 -14.17 -26.04 2.60
C ALA A 21 -13.82 -24.69 3.25
N VAL A 22 -14.82 -23.93 3.70
CA VAL A 22 -14.59 -22.66 4.41
C VAL A 22 -13.81 -22.89 5.70
N ALA A 23 -14.16 -23.92 6.47
CA ALA A 23 -13.47 -24.26 7.71
C ALA A 23 -11.98 -24.59 7.47
N GLU A 24 -11.65 -25.40 6.45
CA GLU A 24 -10.25 -25.69 6.10
C GLU A 24 -9.50 -24.43 5.66
N GLY A 25 -10.11 -23.61 4.80
CA GLY A 25 -9.47 -22.39 4.32
C GLY A 25 -9.20 -21.39 5.44
N GLN A 26 -10.14 -21.22 6.37
CA GLN A 26 -9.98 -20.36 7.56
C GLN A 26 -8.93 -20.90 8.53
N ALA A 27 -8.68 -22.21 8.54
CA ALA A 27 -7.58 -22.84 9.28
C ALA A 27 -6.22 -22.72 8.55
N GLY A 28 -6.15 -22.06 7.39
CA GLY A 28 -4.94 -21.93 6.58
C GLY A 28 -4.66 -23.14 5.69
N HIS A 29 -5.51 -24.16 5.69
CA HIS A 29 -5.35 -25.37 4.89
C HIS A 29 -5.94 -25.20 3.48
N THR A 30 -5.42 -24.23 2.72
CA THR A 30 -5.94 -23.88 1.39
C THR A 30 -5.99 -25.08 0.44
N LEU A 31 -4.97 -25.94 0.42
CA LEU A 31 -4.96 -27.15 -0.40
C LEU A 31 -6.10 -28.14 -0.04
N ALA A 32 -6.40 -28.29 1.25
CA ALA A 32 -7.50 -29.15 1.70
C ALA A 32 -8.86 -28.55 1.30
N ALA A 33 -9.01 -27.23 1.41
CA ALA A 33 -10.19 -26.52 0.90
C ALA A 33 -10.37 -26.73 -0.60
N SER A 34 -9.30 -26.59 -1.40
CA SER A 34 -9.31 -26.84 -2.85
C SER A 34 -9.77 -28.26 -3.21
N GLN A 35 -9.32 -29.27 -2.47
CA GLN A 35 -9.74 -30.65 -2.69
C GLN A 35 -11.23 -30.86 -2.35
N ARG A 36 -11.72 -30.21 -1.29
CA ARG A 36 -13.12 -30.34 -0.84
C ARG A 36 -14.12 -29.76 -1.82
N ILE A 37 -13.78 -28.69 -2.54
CA ILE A 37 -14.71 -28.02 -3.46
C ILE A 37 -14.89 -28.73 -4.80
N GLU A 38 -14.09 -29.75 -5.12
CA GLU A 38 -14.11 -30.42 -6.43
C GLU A 38 -15.50 -30.96 -6.85
N PRO A 39 -16.33 -31.53 -5.95
CA PRO A 39 -17.69 -31.91 -6.30
C PRO A 39 -18.56 -30.70 -6.70
N LEU A 40 -18.40 -29.56 -6.01
CA LEU A 40 -19.11 -28.32 -6.35
C LEU A 40 -18.67 -27.78 -7.71
N ARG A 41 -17.36 -27.77 -7.99
CA ARG A 41 -16.81 -27.34 -9.30
C ARG A 41 -17.37 -28.15 -10.45
N LYS A 42 -17.50 -29.47 -10.29
CA LYS A 42 -18.14 -30.36 -11.29
C LYS A 42 -19.64 -30.10 -11.45
N ALA A 43 -20.33 -29.78 -10.36
CA ALA A 43 -21.77 -29.57 -10.32
C ALA A 43 -22.22 -28.19 -10.84
N GLN A 44 -21.40 -27.15 -10.66
CA GLN A 44 -21.81 -25.74 -10.80
C GLN A 44 -22.45 -25.41 -12.14
N ARG A 45 -21.96 -26.00 -13.25
CA ARG A 45 -22.46 -25.72 -14.61
C ARG A 45 -23.91 -26.17 -14.83
N ARG A 46 -24.44 -27.04 -13.96
CA ARG A 46 -25.81 -27.57 -14.03
C ARG A 46 -26.65 -27.22 -12.80
N GLN A 47 -26.02 -26.68 -11.75
CA GLN A 47 -26.65 -26.41 -10.46
C GLN A 47 -26.22 -25.03 -9.96
N ALA A 48 -27.10 -24.04 -10.13
CA ALA A 48 -26.87 -22.66 -9.68
C ALA A 48 -26.55 -22.57 -8.18
N GLU A 49 -27.12 -23.46 -7.36
CA GLU A 49 -26.83 -23.54 -5.92
C GLU A 49 -25.37 -23.92 -5.65
N ALA A 50 -24.79 -24.84 -6.43
CA ALA A 50 -23.37 -25.18 -6.32
C ALA A 50 -22.47 -24.03 -6.78
N ALA A 51 -22.87 -23.27 -7.81
CA ALA A 51 -22.17 -22.05 -8.20
C ALA A 51 -22.19 -20.99 -7.10
N MET A 52 -23.35 -20.74 -6.49
CA MET A 52 -23.49 -19.80 -5.37
C MET A 52 -22.68 -20.23 -4.14
N ALA A 53 -22.60 -21.55 -3.86
CA ALA A 53 -21.76 -22.09 -2.80
C ALA A 53 -20.27 -21.82 -3.06
N LEU A 54 -19.80 -22.01 -4.30
CA LEU A 54 -18.41 -21.66 -4.68
C LEU A 54 -18.14 -20.16 -4.53
N LEU A 55 -19.07 -19.29 -4.96
CA LEU A 55 -18.93 -17.84 -4.77
C LEU A 55 -18.83 -17.47 -3.29
N TRP A 56 -19.60 -18.13 -2.43
CA TRP A 56 -19.51 -17.94 -0.98
C TRP A 56 -18.14 -18.38 -0.42
N ILE A 57 -17.61 -19.52 -0.86
CA ILE A 57 -16.27 -19.99 -0.45
C ILE A 57 -15.19 -18.98 -0.87
N VAL A 58 -15.28 -18.44 -2.09
CA VAL A 58 -14.37 -17.39 -2.58
C VAL A 58 -14.49 -16.12 -1.74
N ASP A 59 -15.71 -15.67 -1.47
CA ASP A 59 -15.99 -14.48 -0.63
C ASP A 59 -15.42 -14.60 0.79
N ARG A 60 -15.37 -15.82 1.33
CA ARG A 60 -14.74 -16.14 2.63
C ARG A 60 -13.20 -16.22 2.58
N ARG A 61 -12.59 -15.95 1.41
CA ARG A 61 -11.13 -15.99 1.19
C ARG A 61 -10.51 -17.34 1.58
N SER A 62 -11.25 -18.43 1.36
CA SER A 62 -10.86 -19.80 1.78
C SER A 62 -9.96 -20.54 0.79
N LEU A 63 -9.62 -19.92 -0.34
CA LEU A 63 -8.83 -20.50 -1.44
C LEU A 63 -7.68 -19.57 -1.80
N ALA A 64 -6.65 -20.11 -2.46
CA ALA A 64 -5.60 -19.28 -3.06
C ALA A 64 -6.20 -18.34 -4.12
N ARG A 65 -5.73 -17.08 -4.15
CA ARG A 65 -6.32 -16.02 -5.01
C ARG A 65 -6.37 -16.41 -6.49
N GLU A 66 -5.32 -17.05 -7.00
CA GLU A 66 -5.25 -17.50 -8.40
C GLU A 66 -6.27 -18.59 -8.72
N GLU A 67 -6.40 -19.60 -7.85
CA GLU A 67 -7.41 -20.65 -8.00
C GLU A 67 -8.83 -20.08 -7.92
N ALA A 68 -9.06 -19.18 -6.96
CA ALA A 68 -10.33 -18.51 -6.80
C ALA A 68 -10.70 -17.70 -8.06
N ALA A 69 -9.75 -16.96 -8.65
CA ALA A 69 -9.97 -16.23 -9.91
C ALA A 69 -10.34 -17.17 -11.07
N GLY A 70 -9.70 -18.34 -11.16
CA GLY A 70 -10.04 -19.39 -12.11
C GLY A 70 -11.46 -19.93 -11.93
N ILE A 71 -11.87 -20.19 -10.68
CA ILE A 71 -13.25 -20.63 -10.35
C ILE A 71 -14.27 -19.56 -10.71
N LEU A 72 -14.00 -18.29 -10.42
CA LEU A 72 -14.87 -17.19 -10.85
C LEU A 72 -15.03 -17.17 -12.38
N ALA A 73 -13.96 -17.44 -13.14
CA ALA A 73 -14.05 -17.53 -14.59
C ALA A 73 -14.87 -18.74 -15.09
N GLU A 74 -14.72 -19.91 -14.47
CA GLU A 74 -15.54 -21.10 -14.77
C GLU A 74 -17.04 -20.84 -14.52
N ILE A 75 -17.37 -20.13 -13.45
CA ILE A 75 -18.75 -19.75 -13.12
C ILE A 75 -19.27 -18.72 -14.10
N ALA A 76 -18.47 -17.69 -14.43
CA ALA A 76 -18.85 -16.69 -15.42
C ALA A 76 -19.14 -17.32 -16.79
N ASP A 77 -18.33 -18.28 -17.26
CA ASP A 77 -18.59 -19.00 -18.52
C ASP A 77 -19.91 -19.79 -18.48
N ALA A 78 -20.18 -20.48 -17.37
CA ALA A 78 -21.32 -21.36 -17.23
C ALA A 78 -22.67 -20.63 -17.07
N HIS A 79 -22.66 -19.42 -16.51
CA HIS A 79 -23.85 -18.67 -16.08
C HIS A 79 -23.86 -17.26 -16.70
N ASP A 80 -23.71 -17.18 -18.02
CA ASP A 80 -23.50 -15.93 -18.75
C ASP A 80 -24.69 -14.95 -18.76
N ASP A 81 -25.90 -15.44 -18.47
CA ASP A 81 -27.14 -14.67 -18.38
C ASP A 81 -27.81 -14.72 -16.98
N ASP A 82 -27.23 -15.43 -16.00
CA ASP A 82 -27.78 -15.48 -14.64
C ASP A 82 -27.42 -14.21 -13.86
N LEU A 83 -28.38 -13.29 -13.78
CA LEU A 83 -28.21 -12.01 -13.12
C LEU A 83 -27.78 -12.14 -11.65
N ALA A 84 -28.30 -13.11 -10.90
CA ALA A 84 -28.04 -13.25 -9.48
C ALA A 84 -26.60 -13.74 -9.25
N ILE A 85 -26.19 -14.74 -10.02
CA ILE A 85 -24.82 -15.28 -9.99
C ILE A 85 -23.82 -14.20 -10.42
N LEU A 86 -24.06 -13.51 -11.54
CA LEU A 86 -23.13 -12.51 -12.06
C LEU A 86 -22.98 -11.31 -11.11
N SER A 87 -24.08 -10.84 -10.52
CA SER A 87 -24.05 -9.77 -9.52
C SER A 87 -23.25 -10.18 -8.28
N ARG A 88 -23.42 -11.42 -7.81
CA ARG A 88 -22.65 -11.94 -6.67
C ARG A 88 -21.17 -12.13 -7.02
N LEU A 89 -20.87 -12.62 -8.22
CA LEU A 89 -19.52 -12.82 -8.73
C LEU A 89 -18.75 -11.49 -8.81
N GLY A 90 -19.38 -10.41 -9.28
CA GLY A 90 -18.79 -9.08 -9.29
C GLY A 90 -18.31 -8.60 -7.92
N LEU A 91 -19.05 -8.94 -6.85
CA LEU A 91 -18.65 -8.67 -5.47
C LEU A 91 -17.44 -9.53 -5.04
N CYS A 92 -17.40 -10.79 -5.46
CA CYS A 92 -16.31 -11.72 -5.12
C CYS A 92 -14.96 -11.34 -5.74
N LEU A 93 -14.90 -10.44 -6.73
CA LEU A 93 -13.64 -9.97 -7.31
C LEU A 93 -12.72 -9.30 -6.28
N GLU A 94 -13.27 -8.78 -5.19
CA GLU A 94 -12.50 -8.22 -4.08
C GLU A 94 -11.72 -9.28 -3.30
N ALA A 95 -12.25 -10.51 -3.21
CA ALA A 95 -11.59 -11.61 -2.50
C ALA A 95 -10.40 -12.20 -3.27
N VAL A 96 -10.32 -11.95 -4.58
CA VAL A 96 -9.23 -12.41 -5.45
C VAL A 96 -8.21 -11.32 -5.78
N ARG A 97 -8.29 -10.18 -5.09
CA ARG A 97 -7.26 -9.13 -5.05
C ARG A 97 -6.62 -9.08 -3.68
N ASP A 98 -5.36 -8.64 -3.67
CA ASP A 98 -4.79 -8.07 -2.46
C ASP A 98 -5.37 -6.66 -2.28
N ILE A 99 -6.18 -6.47 -1.24
CA ILE A 99 -6.85 -5.18 -0.99
C ILE A 99 -6.02 -4.26 -0.10
N ASP A 100 -5.00 -4.81 0.57
CA ASP A 100 -4.09 -4.04 1.40
C ASP A 100 -2.95 -3.48 0.55
N ASP A 101 -2.52 -4.22 -0.50
CA ASP A 101 -1.60 -3.70 -1.52
C ASP A 101 -2.30 -2.74 -2.50
N LEU A 102 -2.68 -1.58 -1.99
CA LEU A 102 -3.33 -0.51 -2.76
C LEU A 102 -2.48 -0.01 -3.92
N ASN A 103 -1.17 -0.22 -3.87
CA ASN A 103 -0.25 0.18 -4.92
C ASN A 103 -0.10 -0.88 -6.03
N ALA A 104 -0.71 -2.07 -5.89
CA ALA A 104 -0.63 -3.11 -6.89
C ALA A 104 -1.15 -2.65 -8.28
N PRO A 105 -0.46 -3.02 -9.37
CA PRO A 105 -0.90 -2.70 -10.73
C PRO A 105 -2.25 -3.35 -11.07
N PRO A 106 -2.88 -2.94 -12.20
CA PRO A 106 -4.08 -3.57 -12.73
C PRO A 106 -3.97 -5.10 -12.75
N PRO A 107 -5.04 -5.82 -12.38
CA PRO A 107 -5.02 -7.28 -12.44
C PRO A 107 -4.92 -7.78 -13.88
N GLU A 108 -4.09 -8.80 -14.09
CA GLU A 108 -3.89 -9.41 -15.41
C GLU A 108 -4.98 -10.43 -15.78
N HIS A 109 -5.61 -11.06 -14.78
CA HIS A 109 -6.58 -12.14 -15.03
C HIS A 109 -7.81 -11.62 -15.82
N PRO A 110 -8.22 -12.25 -16.94
CA PRO A 110 -9.28 -11.73 -17.83
C PRO A 110 -10.66 -11.60 -17.18
N ILE A 111 -10.88 -12.27 -16.04
CA ILE A 111 -12.18 -12.26 -15.33
C ILE A 111 -12.59 -10.84 -14.93
N PHE A 112 -11.64 -9.98 -14.54
CA PHE A 112 -11.95 -8.63 -14.08
C PHE A 112 -12.59 -7.79 -15.20
N GLN A 113 -11.95 -7.75 -16.38
CA GLN A 113 -12.48 -7.05 -17.55
C GLN A 113 -13.79 -7.67 -18.03
N THR A 114 -13.87 -9.00 -18.05
CA THR A 114 -15.07 -9.74 -18.46
C THR A 114 -16.28 -9.38 -17.60
N MET A 115 -16.10 -9.34 -16.29
CA MET A 115 -17.19 -9.05 -15.37
C MET A 115 -17.63 -7.59 -15.41
N VAL A 116 -16.70 -6.63 -15.51
CA VAL A 116 -17.06 -5.22 -15.69
C VAL A 116 -17.92 -5.05 -16.95
N ALA A 117 -17.50 -5.60 -18.08
CA ALA A 117 -18.24 -5.50 -19.33
C ALA A 117 -19.63 -6.16 -19.26
N ARG A 118 -19.74 -7.34 -18.63
CA ARG A 118 -21.01 -8.05 -18.48
C ARG A 118 -21.97 -7.31 -17.56
N LEU A 119 -21.49 -6.85 -16.40
CA LEU A 119 -22.29 -6.15 -15.42
C LEU A 119 -22.71 -4.75 -15.91
N ASP A 120 -21.89 -4.04 -16.69
CA ASP A 120 -22.29 -2.77 -17.31
C ASP A 120 -23.46 -2.97 -18.29
N ARG A 121 -23.41 -4.02 -19.12
CA ARG A 121 -24.53 -4.37 -20.02
C ARG A 121 -25.79 -4.74 -19.25
N LEU A 122 -25.67 -5.52 -18.17
CA LEU A 122 -26.80 -5.87 -17.32
C LEU A 122 -27.38 -4.62 -16.63
N ALA A 123 -26.54 -3.72 -16.10
CA ALA A 123 -27.00 -2.50 -15.44
C ALA A 123 -27.87 -1.66 -16.39
N ARG A 124 -27.41 -1.43 -17.62
CA ARG A 124 -28.18 -0.73 -18.66
C ARG A 124 -29.51 -1.42 -18.98
N ARG A 125 -29.53 -2.75 -19.06
CA ARG A 125 -30.76 -3.53 -19.38
C ARG A 125 -31.81 -3.47 -18.26
N TYR A 126 -31.36 -3.39 -17.00
CA TYR A 126 -32.22 -3.42 -15.82
C TYR A 126 -32.44 -2.05 -15.20
N GLU A 127 -32.04 -0.97 -15.87
CA GLU A 127 -32.24 0.39 -15.35
C GLU A 127 -33.71 0.65 -14.98
N GLY A 128 -33.91 1.23 -13.78
CA GLY A 128 -35.24 1.51 -13.23
C GLY A 128 -35.98 0.29 -12.67
N ARG A 129 -35.39 -0.91 -12.72
CA ARG A 129 -35.97 -2.13 -12.14
C ARG A 129 -35.42 -2.40 -10.74
N PRO A 130 -36.12 -3.17 -9.89
CA PRO A 130 -35.65 -3.53 -8.55
C PRO A 130 -34.29 -4.24 -8.55
N GLU A 131 -33.99 -5.04 -9.58
CA GLU A 131 -32.73 -5.77 -9.69
C GLU A 131 -31.53 -4.87 -10.04
N HIS A 132 -31.77 -3.61 -10.44
CA HIS A 132 -30.70 -2.70 -10.84
C HIS A 132 -29.70 -2.48 -9.70
N GLU A 133 -30.18 -2.35 -8.47
CA GLU A 133 -29.33 -2.09 -7.30
C GLU A 133 -28.32 -3.21 -7.07
N GLN A 134 -28.72 -4.48 -7.13
CA GLN A 134 -27.79 -5.60 -6.92
C GLN A 134 -26.74 -5.69 -8.05
N ILE A 135 -27.13 -5.38 -9.29
CA ILE A 135 -26.19 -5.34 -10.41
C ILE A 135 -25.17 -4.22 -10.22
N LEU A 136 -25.63 -3.02 -9.86
CA LEU A 136 -24.77 -1.86 -9.62
C LEU A 136 -23.77 -2.10 -8.49
N ARG A 137 -24.18 -2.82 -7.42
CA ARG A 137 -23.26 -3.22 -6.35
C ARG A 137 -22.14 -4.11 -6.88
N GLY A 138 -22.49 -5.14 -7.66
CA GLY A 138 -21.50 -6.00 -8.30
C GLY A 138 -20.59 -5.25 -9.28
N LEU A 139 -21.17 -4.37 -10.10
CA LEU A 139 -20.46 -3.57 -11.10
C LEU A 139 -19.47 -2.59 -10.45
N ALA A 140 -19.91 -1.88 -9.40
CA ALA A 140 -19.07 -0.95 -8.66
C ALA A 140 -17.83 -1.64 -8.07
N THR A 141 -18.01 -2.79 -7.41
CA THR A 141 -16.89 -3.56 -6.87
C THR A 141 -15.99 -4.09 -7.99
N ALA A 142 -16.57 -4.70 -9.02
CA ALA A 142 -15.79 -5.22 -10.16
C ALA A 142 -14.92 -4.14 -10.81
N ALA A 143 -15.51 -2.96 -11.06
CA ALA A 143 -14.81 -1.83 -11.66
C ALA A 143 -13.72 -1.27 -10.72
N ARG A 144 -14.01 -1.10 -9.43
CA ARG A 144 -13.01 -0.65 -8.43
C ARG A 144 -11.80 -1.59 -8.34
N MET A 145 -12.03 -2.91 -8.50
CA MET A 145 -10.98 -3.95 -8.47
C MET A 145 -10.11 -3.99 -9.72
N THR A 146 -10.44 -3.25 -10.78
CA THR A 146 -9.58 -3.10 -11.97
C THR A 146 -8.57 -1.96 -11.85
N ALA A 147 -8.19 -1.57 -10.63
CA ALA A 147 -7.42 -0.36 -10.38
C ALA A 147 -8.08 0.84 -11.10
N ARG A 148 -7.32 1.73 -11.76
CA ARG A 148 -7.85 2.96 -12.38
C ARG A 148 -8.52 2.74 -13.74
N GLN A 149 -8.53 1.51 -14.27
CA GLN A 149 -8.98 1.22 -15.63
C GLN A 149 -10.48 1.45 -15.85
N ASN A 150 -11.30 1.43 -14.79
CA ASN A 150 -12.75 1.60 -14.89
C ASN A 150 -13.32 2.57 -13.84
N ASP A 151 -12.56 3.60 -13.47
CA ASP A 151 -12.96 4.56 -12.42
C ASP A 151 -14.29 5.26 -12.71
N ALA A 152 -14.53 5.64 -13.97
CA ALA A 152 -15.78 6.27 -14.37
C ALA A 152 -17.01 5.35 -14.15
N ILE A 153 -16.87 4.06 -14.44
CA ILE A 153 -17.93 3.06 -14.23
C ILE A 153 -18.15 2.85 -12.74
N ALA A 154 -17.08 2.71 -11.96
CA ALA A 154 -17.15 2.53 -10.52
C ALA A 154 -17.86 3.72 -9.84
N GLU A 155 -17.41 4.95 -10.11
CA GLU A 155 -17.97 6.16 -9.52
C GLU A 155 -19.43 6.37 -9.92
N ALA A 156 -19.76 6.21 -11.20
CA ALA A 156 -21.14 6.35 -11.68
C ALA A 156 -22.07 5.32 -11.03
N SER A 157 -21.61 4.08 -10.88
CA SER A 157 -22.39 3.02 -10.23
C SER A 157 -22.65 3.33 -8.76
N LEU A 158 -21.64 3.81 -8.04
CA LEU A 158 -21.74 4.18 -6.62
C LEU A 158 -22.66 5.39 -6.40
N ARG A 159 -22.56 6.41 -7.25
CA ARG A 159 -23.49 7.56 -7.21
C ARG A 159 -24.92 7.12 -7.51
N ARG A 160 -25.13 6.23 -8.48
CA ARG A 160 -26.46 5.71 -8.80
C ARG A 160 -27.06 4.89 -7.65
N LEU A 161 -26.24 4.13 -6.92
CA LEU A 161 -26.68 3.45 -5.70
C LEU A 161 -27.19 4.42 -4.64
N ILE A 162 -26.49 5.54 -4.43
CA ILE A 162 -26.92 6.62 -3.52
C ILE A 162 -28.22 7.28 -4.01
N GLU A 163 -28.41 7.45 -5.32
CA GLU A 163 -29.68 7.96 -5.86
C GLU A 163 -30.86 7.01 -5.62
N ILE A 164 -30.62 5.69 -5.70
CA ILE A 164 -31.64 4.66 -5.45
C ILE A 164 -32.04 4.65 -3.98
N ASP A 165 -31.06 4.67 -3.07
CA ASP A 165 -31.29 4.71 -1.63
C ASP A 165 -30.29 5.66 -0.93
N PRO A 166 -30.69 6.94 -0.76
CA PRO A 166 -29.81 7.95 -0.16
C PRO A 166 -29.53 7.73 1.33
N GLN A 167 -30.35 6.93 2.03
CA GLN A 167 -30.26 6.70 3.47
C GLN A 167 -29.41 5.47 3.80
N ARG A 168 -28.92 4.75 2.78
CA ARG A 168 -28.08 3.58 2.98
C ARG A 168 -26.62 3.99 3.20
N SER A 169 -26.21 4.02 4.47
CA SER A 169 -24.83 4.30 4.89
C SER A 169 -23.77 3.52 4.08
N ALA A 170 -24.02 2.23 3.79
CA ALA A 170 -23.11 1.38 3.03
C ALA A 170 -22.82 1.90 1.60
N HIS A 171 -23.75 2.61 0.95
CA HIS A 171 -23.54 3.16 -0.38
C HIS A 171 -22.57 4.36 -0.34
N HIS A 172 -22.73 5.23 0.66
CA HIS A 172 -21.81 6.34 0.94
C HIS A 172 -20.43 5.83 1.36
N TYR A 173 -20.37 4.80 2.21
CA TYR A 173 -19.12 4.17 2.61
C TYR A 173 -18.34 3.64 1.42
N ASN A 174 -18.99 2.91 0.50
CA ASN A 174 -18.33 2.37 -0.67
C ASN A 174 -17.85 3.47 -1.64
N LEU A 175 -18.57 4.59 -1.74
CA LEU A 175 -18.11 5.77 -2.48
C LEU A 175 -16.89 6.42 -1.80
N GLY A 176 -16.90 6.54 -0.48
CA GLY A 176 -15.78 7.02 0.31
C GLY A 176 -14.54 6.13 0.18
N LEU A 177 -14.71 4.82 0.22
CA LEU A 177 -13.64 3.84 -0.03
C LEU A 177 -13.09 3.98 -1.45
N PHE A 178 -13.95 4.11 -2.46
CA PHE A 178 -13.54 4.35 -3.84
C PHE A 178 -12.63 5.59 -3.92
N TYR A 179 -13.06 6.73 -3.38
CA TYR A 179 -12.25 7.96 -3.39
C TYR A 179 -10.94 7.83 -2.62
N LYS A 180 -10.94 7.17 -1.44
CA LYS A 180 -9.71 6.86 -0.69
C LYS A 180 -8.72 6.10 -1.58
N THR A 181 -9.19 5.03 -2.23
CA THR A 181 -8.36 4.19 -3.09
C THR A 181 -7.93 4.86 -4.41
N ARG A 182 -8.26 6.14 -4.63
CA ARG A 182 -7.82 6.96 -5.77
C ARG A 182 -7.09 8.23 -5.35
N GLY A 183 -6.83 8.42 -4.06
CA GLY A 183 -6.23 9.64 -3.53
C GLY A 183 -7.13 10.87 -3.63
N ARG A 184 -8.42 10.70 -3.92
CA ARG A 184 -9.41 11.79 -4.01
C ARG A 184 -9.94 12.12 -2.61
N PHE A 185 -9.02 12.55 -1.76
CA PHE A 185 -9.23 12.57 -0.32
C PHE A 185 -10.35 13.53 0.12
N ALA A 186 -10.49 14.69 -0.51
CA ALA A 186 -11.54 15.64 -0.17
C ALA A 186 -12.94 15.08 -0.46
N GLU A 187 -13.15 14.44 -1.62
CA GLU A 187 -14.42 13.75 -1.89
C GLU A 187 -14.62 12.54 -0.98
N GLY A 188 -13.54 11.85 -0.61
CA GLY A 188 -13.53 10.75 0.36
C GLY A 188 -13.99 11.20 1.76
N VAL A 189 -13.60 12.40 2.21
CA VAL A 189 -14.09 12.99 3.47
C VAL A 189 -15.60 13.18 3.42
N ALA A 190 -16.12 13.80 2.35
CA ALA A 190 -17.55 14.06 2.21
C ALA A 190 -18.38 12.76 2.23
N ALA A 191 -17.97 11.75 1.46
CA ALA A 191 -18.69 10.48 1.36
C ALA A 191 -18.61 9.65 2.66
N ASN A 192 -17.44 9.53 3.29
CA ASN A 192 -17.34 8.78 4.55
C ASN A 192 -18.02 9.51 5.71
N ARG A 193 -18.06 10.85 5.71
CA ARG A 193 -18.85 11.62 6.70
C ARG A 193 -20.34 11.34 6.54
N ALA A 194 -20.86 11.37 5.31
CA ALA A 194 -22.26 11.01 5.05
C ALA A 194 -22.56 9.56 5.49
N ALA A 195 -21.63 8.62 5.28
CA ALA A 195 -21.76 7.26 5.75
C ALA A 195 -21.82 7.16 7.29
N ALA A 196 -20.94 7.89 7.98
CA ALA A 196 -20.91 7.96 9.44
C ALA A 196 -22.18 8.60 10.02
N ASP A 197 -22.66 9.71 9.44
CA ASP A 197 -23.85 10.43 9.88
C ASP A 197 -25.15 9.60 9.73
N LEU A 198 -25.19 8.69 8.74
CA LEU A 198 -26.30 7.77 8.51
C LEU A 198 -26.22 6.48 9.35
N SER A 199 -25.08 6.22 9.99
CA SER A 199 -24.91 5.04 10.84
C SER A 199 -25.45 5.30 12.24
N GLN A 200 -26.12 4.31 12.83
CA GLN A 200 -26.58 4.38 14.22
C GLN A 200 -25.45 4.12 15.23
N GLU A 201 -24.38 3.50 14.77
CA GLU A 201 -23.20 3.15 15.57
C GLU A 201 -21.93 3.61 14.87
N VAL A 202 -20.88 3.85 15.65
CA VAL A 202 -19.56 4.14 15.09
C VAL A 202 -19.02 2.86 14.45
N VAL A 203 -18.74 2.92 13.14
CA VAL A 203 -18.18 1.80 12.38
C VAL A 203 -16.70 2.06 12.13
N ASP A 204 -15.83 1.25 12.74
CA ASP A 204 -14.38 1.45 12.69
C ASP A 204 -13.84 1.61 11.26
N SER A 205 -14.28 0.81 10.30
CA SER A 205 -13.82 0.92 8.91
C SER A 205 -14.20 2.26 8.26
N THR A 206 -15.34 2.84 8.65
CA THR A 206 -15.79 4.15 8.17
C THR A 206 -14.95 5.26 8.80
N GLU A 207 -14.69 5.20 10.10
CA GLU A 207 -13.83 6.16 10.78
C GLU A 207 -12.38 6.08 10.27
N TRP A 208 -11.83 4.88 10.04
CA TRP A 208 -10.50 4.72 9.42
C TRP A 208 -10.42 5.38 8.04
N ASN A 209 -11.40 5.12 7.16
CA ASN A 209 -11.43 5.75 5.84
C ASN A 209 -11.60 7.27 5.95
N LEU A 210 -12.45 7.76 6.85
CA LEU A 210 -12.65 9.19 7.08
C LEU A 210 -11.39 9.86 7.60
N GLY A 211 -10.69 9.26 8.57
CA GLY A 211 -9.47 9.80 9.16
C GLY A 211 -8.30 9.83 8.17
N ILE A 212 -8.14 8.78 7.35
CA ILE A 212 -7.13 8.74 6.28
C ILE A 212 -7.44 9.80 5.23
N CYS A 213 -8.70 9.90 4.77
CA CYS A 213 -9.10 10.92 3.81
C CYS A 213 -8.94 12.33 4.39
N ALA A 214 -9.27 12.56 5.65
CA ALA A 214 -9.10 13.88 6.27
C ALA A 214 -7.62 14.26 6.36
N THR A 215 -6.75 13.31 6.75
CA THR A 215 -5.30 13.51 6.78
C THR A 215 -4.75 13.79 5.37
N GLY A 216 -5.16 13.00 4.37
CA GLY A 216 -4.76 13.17 2.97
C GLY A 216 -5.27 14.45 2.32
N ALA A 217 -6.42 14.96 2.77
CA ALA A 217 -6.98 16.25 2.32
C ALA A 217 -6.41 17.45 3.10
N LEU A 218 -5.49 17.22 4.04
CA LEU A 218 -4.98 18.23 4.97
C LEU A 218 -6.08 18.91 5.83
N ASP A 219 -7.19 18.21 6.06
CA ASP A 219 -8.27 18.62 6.96
C ASP A 219 -7.94 18.20 8.40
N ALA A 220 -7.10 19.00 9.06
CA ALA A 220 -6.54 18.73 10.37
C ALA A 220 -7.59 18.56 11.46
N GLU A 221 -8.64 19.39 11.45
CA GLU A 221 -9.71 19.36 12.45
C GLU A 221 -10.53 18.07 12.37
N THR A 222 -10.92 17.69 11.15
CA THR A 222 -11.64 16.43 10.94
C THR A 222 -10.76 15.24 11.33
N ALA A 223 -9.50 15.22 10.88
CA ALA A 223 -8.57 14.14 11.20
C ALA A 223 -8.38 14.01 12.72
N LEU A 224 -8.13 15.12 13.42
CA LEU A 224 -7.96 15.13 14.87
C LEU A 224 -9.20 14.58 15.59
N GLY A 225 -10.38 15.05 15.18
CA GLY A 225 -11.66 14.62 15.76
C GLY A 225 -11.90 13.11 15.58
N VAL A 226 -11.64 12.59 14.38
CA VAL A 226 -11.74 11.14 14.08
C VAL A 226 -10.77 10.35 14.95
N TRP A 227 -9.47 10.70 14.92
CA TRP A 227 -8.46 9.95 15.64
C TRP A 227 -8.70 9.97 17.16
N LYS A 228 -9.14 11.10 17.72
CA LYS A 228 -9.54 11.17 19.14
C LYS A 228 -10.77 10.29 19.46
N ARG A 229 -11.80 10.26 18.59
CA ARG A 229 -12.94 9.34 18.75
C ARG A 229 -12.51 7.88 18.70
N MET A 230 -11.52 7.55 17.87
CA MET A 230 -10.91 6.23 17.79
C MET A 230 -9.89 5.95 18.91
N GLY A 231 -9.82 6.81 19.94
CA GLY A 231 -8.99 6.61 21.13
C GLY A 231 -7.48 6.87 20.93
N GLN A 232 -7.08 7.46 19.80
CA GLN A 232 -5.68 7.77 19.54
C GLN A 232 -5.19 8.92 20.42
N LYS A 233 -3.98 8.78 20.95
CA LYS A 233 -3.31 9.81 21.76
C LYS A 233 -2.58 10.78 20.84
N ILE A 234 -3.32 11.77 20.34
CA ILE A 234 -2.86 12.64 19.26
C ILE A 234 -3.34 14.08 19.48
N GLU A 235 -2.50 15.05 19.13
CA GLU A 235 -2.77 16.50 19.24
C GLU A 235 -2.34 17.23 17.97
N HIS A 236 -2.59 18.53 17.85
CA HIS A 236 -2.05 19.29 16.71
C HIS A 236 -0.51 19.24 16.68
N GLY A 237 0.04 18.94 15.51
CA GLY A 237 1.47 18.75 15.31
C GLY A 237 2.15 19.83 14.46
N ARG A 238 3.42 19.56 14.15
CA ARG A 238 4.38 20.44 13.48
C ARG A 238 3.98 20.76 12.04
N PHE A 239 3.35 19.82 11.35
CA PHE A 239 3.02 19.94 9.93
C PHE A 239 1.59 20.42 9.65
N GLY A 240 0.93 21.03 10.65
CA GLY A 240 -0.48 21.38 10.54
C GLY A 240 -1.40 20.15 10.49
N LEU A 241 -0.88 18.96 10.84
CA LEU A 241 -1.60 17.70 10.94
C LEU A 241 -1.53 17.17 12.37
N PRO A 242 -2.46 16.28 12.78
CA PRO A 242 -2.42 15.67 14.10
C PRO A 242 -1.19 14.75 14.29
N GLU A 243 -0.43 14.93 15.36
CA GLU A 243 0.76 14.13 15.68
C GLU A 243 0.70 13.53 17.09
N GLY A 244 1.30 12.35 17.25
CA GLY A 244 1.38 11.59 18.49
C GLY A 244 2.55 10.61 18.46
N GLY A 245 2.76 9.88 19.56
CA GLY A 245 3.83 8.89 19.65
C GLY A 245 3.38 7.52 19.15
N TYR A 246 4.00 7.02 18.08
CA TYR A 246 3.73 5.70 17.51
C TYR A 246 5.02 4.89 17.36
N PRO A 247 4.94 3.54 17.44
CA PRO A 247 6.07 2.69 17.10
C PRO A 247 6.58 2.96 15.68
N ALA A 248 7.89 2.80 15.49
CA ALA A 248 8.50 2.86 14.18
C ALA A 248 7.87 1.83 13.24
N CYS A 249 7.80 2.17 11.96
CA CYS A 249 7.31 1.27 10.93
C CYS A 249 8.02 1.53 9.62
N LYS A 250 7.75 0.66 8.65
CA LYS A 250 8.28 0.80 7.31
C LYS A 250 7.17 1.19 6.34
N VAL A 251 7.55 1.92 5.29
CA VAL A 251 6.67 2.22 4.17
C VAL A 251 7.36 1.77 2.90
N ARG A 252 6.61 1.10 2.03
CA ARG A 252 7.02 0.84 0.65
C ARG A 252 6.71 2.10 -0.17
N LEU A 253 7.70 2.97 -0.29
CA LEU A 253 7.66 4.14 -1.15
C LEU A 253 7.62 3.70 -2.60
N ALA A 254 6.99 4.52 -3.44
CA ALA A 254 6.76 4.27 -4.84
C ALA A 254 7.04 5.56 -5.61
N ALA A 255 7.64 5.45 -6.79
CA ALA A 255 7.86 6.57 -7.71
C ALA A 255 6.54 7.23 -8.15
N ARG A 256 5.47 6.45 -8.19
CA ARG A 256 4.09 6.91 -8.42
C ARG A 256 3.20 6.43 -7.28
N PRO A 257 3.10 7.18 -6.17
CA PRO A 257 2.18 6.84 -5.10
C PRO A 257 0.73 6.81 -5.58
N LEU A 258 -0.13 6.14 -4.82
CA LEU A 258 -1.53 5.91 -5.20
C LEU A 258 -2.22 7.17 -5.74
N ALA A 259 -2.09 8.30 -5.05
CA ALA A 259 -2.78 9.55 -5.37
C ALA A 259 -2.31 10.22 -6.67
N GLU A 260 -1.11 9.90 -7.16
CA GLU A 260 -0.50 10.54 -8.33
C GLU A 260 -0.71 9.73 -9.62
N ARG A 261 -1.33 8.55 -9.53
CA ARG A 261 -1.57 7.69 -10.70
C ARG A 261 -2.76 8.11 -11.54
N THR A 262 -2.69 7.73 -12.80
CA THR A 262 -3.76 7.84 -13.79
C THR A 262 -3.98 6.47 -14.45
N ALA A 263 -5.02 6.34 -15.27
CA ALA A 263 -5.25 5.08 -15.99
C ALA A 263 -4.10 4.70 -16.95
N ASP A 264 -3.41 5.71 -17.52
CA ASP A 264 -2.29 5.53 -18.45
C ASP A 264 -0.97 5.18 -17.73
N GLY A 265 -0.87 5.47 -16.43
CA GLY A 265 0.30 5.24 -15.58
C GLY A 265 -0.09 4.60 -14.25
N ASP A 266 -0.81 3.49 -14.32
CA ASP A 266 -1.44 2.81 -13.18
C ASP A 266 -0.53 1.76 -12.53
N ASP A 267 0.77 2.05 -12.47
CA ASP A 267 1.75 1.20 -11.80
C ASP A 267 2.61 2.07 -10.85
N PRO A 268 3.15 1.50 -9.76
CA PRO A 268 3.90 2.26 -8.76
C PRO A 268 5.26 2.75 -9.26
N GLY A 269 5.76 2.26 -10.40
CA GLY A 269 7.12 2.50 -10.86
C GLY A 269 8.15 1.76 -10.01
N GLU A 270 9.31 2.41 -9.81
CA GLU A 270 10.30 1.92 -8.86
C GLU A 270 9.79 2.07 -7.42
N GLU A 271 10.25 1.17 -6.54
CA GLU A 271 9.81 1.13 -5.15
C GLU A 271 10.99 0.87 -4.22
N GLU A 272 10.98 1.52 -3.05
CA GLU A 272 11.98 1.36 -2.00
C GLU A 272 11.28 1.23 -0.65
N THR A 273 11.67 0.26 0.17
CA THR A 273 11.06 0.07 1.50
C THR A 273 11.93 0.72 2.56
N VAL A 274 11.44 1.79 3.17
CA VAL A 274 12.22 2.64 4.08
C VAL A 274 11.60 2.69 5.47
N TRP A 275 12.41 3.06 6.46
CA TRP A 275 11.94 3.43 7.78
C TRP A 275 11.41 4.86 7.81
N ILE A 276 10.34 5.07 8.58
CA ILE A 276 9.74 6.39 8.80
C ILE A 276 9.59 6.70 10.29
N GLU A 277 9.61 7.99 10.62
CA GLU A 277 9.09 8.48 11.90
C GLU A 277 7.56 8.55 11.79
N ARG A 278 6.87 7.64 12.45
CA ARG A 278 5.40 7.58 12.40
C ARG A 278 4.79 8.62 13.34
N LEU A 279 3.97 9.50 12.78
CA LEU A 279 3.38 10.63 13.50
C LEU A 279 1.91 10.43 13.84
N SER A 280 1.20 9.64 13.03
CA SER A 280 -0.20 9.32 13.23
C SER A 280 -0.49 7.87 12.78
N PRO A 281 -1.74 7.40 12.89
CA PRO A 281 -2.10 6.09 12.35
C PRO A 281 -1.86 5.97 10.84
N CYS A 282 -1.76 7.07 10.08
CA CYS A 282 -1.70 7.04 8.63
C CYS A 282 -0.72 8.03 7.98
N HIS A 283 0.13 8.72 8.73
CA HIS A 283 1.18 9.58 8.14
C HIS A 283 2.46 9.58 8.97
N GLY A 284 3.55 9.96 8.32
CA GLY A 284 4.86 10.06 8.96
C GLY A 284 5.89 10.76 8.08
N ILE A 285 7.10 10.90 8.62
CA ILE A 285 8.23 11.57 7.97
C ILE A 285 9.19 10.50 7.44
N VAL A 286 9.64 10.66 6.21
CA VAL A 286 10.69 9.81 5.66
C VAL A 286 12.02 10.09 6.38
N ARG A 287 12.55 9.08 7.09
CA ARG A 287 13.81 9.17 7.88
C ARG A 287 14.95 8.32 7.34
N SER A 288 14.78 7.76 6.14
CA SER A 288 15.85 7.11 5.40
C SER A 288 16.18 8.00 4.20
N VAL A 289 17.46 8.22 3.93
CA VAL A 289 17.85 8.83 2.65
C VAL A 289 17.72 7.73 1.61
N LEU A 290 17.01 8.01 0.52
CA LEU A 290 16.69 7.01 -0.50
C LEU A 290 17.90 6.73 -1.39
N TYR A 291 18.00 5.47 -1.81
CA TYR A 291 18.93 5.04 -2.84
C TYR A 291 18.42 5.42 -4.24
N GLY A 292 17.13 5.14 -4.52
CA GLY A 292 16.47 5.47 -5.77
C GLY A 292 15.95 6.90 -5.84
N ASP A 293 15.74 7.42 -7.04
CA ASP A 293 14.99 8.66 -7.26
C ASP A 293 13.51 8.32 -7.47
N LEU A 294 12.77 8.30 -6.36
CA LEU A 294 11.32 8.05 -6.38
C LEU A 294 10.51 9.35 -6.45
N GLY A 295 11.18 10.49 -6.60
CA GLY A 295 10.57 11.80 -6.47
C GLY A 295 10.03 12.09 -5.06
N VAL A 296 10.22 11.23 -4.06
CA VAL A 296 9.96 11.43 -2.61
C VAL A 296 11.23 11.23 -1.82
N ASP A 297 11.44 12.09 -0.83
CA ASP A 297 12.76 12.28 -0.24
C ASP A 297 12.75 12.37 1.28
N TYR A 298 13.95 12.29 1.86
CA TYR A 298 14.18 12.50 3.28
C TYR A 298 13.50 13.79 3.77
N GLY A 299 12.81 13.71 4.91
CA GLY A 299 12.09 14.83 5.50
C GLY A 299 10.67 15.03 4.95
N ASP A 300 10.34 14.47 3.78
CA ASP A 300 8.98 14.59 3.25
C ASP A 300 7.96 13.91 4.18
N VAL A 301 6.78 14.52 4.27
CA VAL A 301 5.65 13.98 5.03
C VAL A 301 4.77 13.21 4.08
N ILE A 302 4.59 11.92 4.35
CA ILE A 302 3.86 11.00 3.50
C ILE A 302 2.61 10.44 4.18
N LEU A 303 1.62 10.08 3.37
CA LEU A 303 0.43 9.35 3.77
C LEU A 303 0.59 7.86 3.45
N MET A 304 0.12 7.02 4.37
CA MET A 304 0.06 5.57 4.25
C MET A 304 -1.34 5.06 4.66
N ASP A 305 -1.70 3.82 4.29
CA ASP A 305 -2.93 3.20 4.80
C ASP A 305 -2.74 2.75 6.27
N GLY A 306 -3.85 2.50 6.96
CA GLY A 306 -3.85 1.91 8.30
C GLY A 306 -3.62 0.39 8.31
N ALA A 307 -3.80 -0.27 7.17
CA ALA A 307 -3.57 -1.70 6.98
C ALA A 307 -2.17 -1.96 6.39
N PRO A 308 -1.33 -2.80 7.01
CA PRO A 308 -0.03 -3.16 6.46
C PRO A 308 -0.17 -4.13 5.28
N ILE A 309 0.71 -4.01 4.29
CA ILE A 309 0.80 -4.95 3.15
C ILE A 309 1.56 -6.23 3.52
N THR A 310 2.47 -6.14 4.49
CA THR A 310 3.23 -7.27 5.02
C THR A 310 3.88 -6.89 6.35
N HIS A 311 4.52 -7.87 7.00
CA HIS A 311 5.37 -7.67 8.17
C HIS A 311 6.77 -8.22 7.88
N HIS A 312 7.79 -7.53 8.35
CA HIS A 312 9.18 -7.99 8.26
C HIS A 312 9.69 -8.31 9.67
N ALA A 313 10.19 -9.53 9.86
CA ALA A 313 10.82 -9.95 11.11
C ALA A 313 12.18 -9.24 11.30
N TYR A 314 12.43 -8.76 12.51
CA TYR A 314 13.72 -8.25 12.99
C TYR A 314 13.98 -8.85 14.37
N GLY A 315 14.68 -9.99 14.42
CA GLY A 315 14.79 -10.78 15.63
C GLY A 315 13.40 -11.24 16.11
N ASP A 316 13.04 -10.91 17.35
CA ASP A 316 11.73 -11.27 17.93
C ASP A 316 10.60 -10.28 17.59
N GLU A 317 10.91 -9.18 16.88
CA GLU A 317 9.93 -8.14 16.54
C GLU A 317 9.40 -8.29 15.11
N GLU A 318 8.09 -8.12 14.93
CA GLU A 318 7.46 -7.99 13.62
C GLU A 318 7.17 -6.52 13.31
N ILE A 319 7.80 -6.01 12.24
CA ILE A 319 7.67 -4.61 11.85
C ILE A 319 6.68 -4.51 10.68
N PRO A 320 5.58 -3.75 10.82
CA PRO A 320 4.63 -3.58 9.74
C PRO A 320 5.20 -2.73 8.61
N VAL A 321 4.88 -3.13 7.38
CA VAL A 321 5.17 -2.38 6.15
C VAL A 321 3.86 -1.87 5.59
N PHE A 322 3.74 -0.56 5.39
CA PHE A 322 2.54 0.08 4.85
C PHE A 322 2.73 0.55 3.40
N PRO A 323 1.65 0.71 2.62
CA PRO A 323 1.74 1.24 1.26
C PRO A 323 1.82 2.78 1.26
N HIS A 324 2.61 3.36 0.36
CA HIS A 324 2.68 4.81 0.15
C HIS A 324 1.47 5.31 -0.66
N LEU A 325 0.60 6.11 -0.04
CA LEU A 325 -0.62 6.63 -0.68
C LEU A 325 -0.41 7.99 -1.36
N ALA A 326 0.32 8.89 -0.73
CA ALA A 326 0.59 10.24 -1.25
C ALA A 326 1.77 10.88 -0.53
N THR A 327 2.48 11.80 -1.19
CA THR A 327 3.35 12.74 -0.49
C THR A 327 2.57 14.01 -0.16
N LEU A 328 2.39 14.29 1.12
CA LEU A 328 1.56 15.39 1.63
C LEU A 328 2.31 16.72 1.62
N LEU A 329 3.57 16.71 2.06
CA LEU A 329 4.41 17.91 2.13
C LEU A 329 5.82 17.57 1.66
N ARG A 330 6.33 18.41 0.76
CA ARG A 330 7.70 18.38 0.27
C ARG A 330 8.57 19.30 1.12
N GLN A 331 9.62 18.78 1.73
CA GLN A 331 10.54 19.59 2.53
C GLN A 331 11.75 20.08 1.71
N ASN A 332 11.98 19.53 0.52
CA ASN A 332 13.02 19.96 -0.42
C ASN A 332 14.42 19.98 0.21
N TYR A 333 14.80 18.88 0.87
CA TYR A 333 16.15 18.72 1.39
C TYR A 333 17.17 18.80 0.26
N GLN A 334 18.36 19.29 0.59
CA GLN A 334 19.53 19.28 -0.26
C GLN A 334 20.25 17.95 -0.08
N PHE A 335 20.76 17.39 -1.17
CA PHE A 335 21.43 16.10 -1.16
C PHE A 335 22.82 16.17 -1.79
N PHE A 336 23.79 15.52 -1.14
CA PHE A 336 25.17 15.46 -1.61
C PHE A 336 25.72 14.05 -1.42
N ASP A 337 26.12 13.39 -2.52
CA ASP A 337 26.77 12.09 -2.43
C ASP A 337 28.15 12.21 -1.78
N PHE A 338 28.52 11.20 -0.99
CA PHE A 338 29.82 11.10 -0.38
C PHE A 338 30.43 9.70 -0.54
N ALA A 339 31.76 9.67 -0.53
CA ALA A 339 32.55 8.47 -0.30
C ALA A 339 33.55 8.76 0.81
N GLY A 340 33.80 7.78 1.68
CA GLY A 340 34.64 7.98 2.84
C GLY A 340 35.30 6.70 3.32
N THR A 341 36.23 6.87 4.27
CA THR A 341 36.90 5.77 4.95
C THR A 341 36.64 5.82 6.44
N GLN A 342 36.46 4.66 7.07
CA GLN A 342 36.25 4.52 8.51
C GLN A 342 37.01 3.31 9.08
N GLU A 343 37.31 3.36 10.36
CA GLU A 343 37.92 2.24 11.10
C GLU A 343 36.88 1.31 11.69
N THR A 344 35.77 1.87 12.17
CA THR A 344 34.69 1.12 12.82
C THR A 344 33.37 1.31 12.09
N THR A 345 32.52 0.29 12.12
CA THR A 345 31.17 0.32 11.56
C THR A 345 30.40 1.54 12.06
N ARG A 346 29.68 2.22 11.14
CA ARG A 346 28.85 3.41 11.42
C ARG A 346 29.61 4.65 11.92
N GLN A 347 30.94 4.70 11.87
CA GLN A 347 31.70 5.88 12.31
C GLN A 347 31.30 7.15 11.56
N LEU A 348 31.15 7.06 10.22
CA LEU A 348 30.73 8.19 9.39
C LEU A 348 29.25 8.51 9.56
N ALA A 349 28.37 7.51 9.60
CA ALA A 349 26.94 7.74 9.87
C ALA A 349 26.71 8.42 11.24
N GLY A 350 27.56 8.11 12.23
CA GLY A 350 27.49 8.66 13.58
C GLY A 350 27.76 10.16 13.67
N ILE A 351 28.35 10.80 12.65
CA ILE A 351 28.55 12.27 12.67
C ILE A 351 27.24 13.03 12.64
N SER A 352 26.14 12.40 12.18
CA SER A 352 24.80 13.00 12.14
C SER A 352 24.34 13.54 13.48
N ALA A 353 24.80 12.97 14.61
CA ALA A 353 24.46 13.44 15.95
C ALA A 353 25.08 14.81 16.32
N GLU A 354 26.07 15.27 15.55
CA GLU A 354 26.76 16.56 15.70
C GLU A 354 26.30 17.58 14.65
N LEU A 355 25.37 17.19 13.77
CA LEU A 355 24.83 18.09 12.76
C LEU A 355 23.56 18.79 13.28
N ASP A 356 23.40 20.06 12.91
CA ASP A 356 22.26 20.89 13.24
C ASP A 356 21.18 20.74 12.16
N GLY A 357 19.97 21.21 12.47
CA GLY A 357 18.90 21.36 11.48
C GLY A 357 18.39 20.04 10.90
N ASP A 358 18.52 18.92 11.62
CA ASP A 358 18.06 17.61 11.11
C ASP A 358 18.83 17.13 9.85
N ALA A 359 20.04 17.64 9.64
CA ALA A 359 20.95 17.13 8.63
C ALA A 359 21.50 15.74 9.03
N VAL A 360 21.69 14.87 8.05
CA VAL A 360 22.11 13.48 8.26
C VAL A 360 23.15 13.04 7.24
N VAL A 361 24.13 12.25 7.69
CA VAL A 361 25.05 11.50 6.83
C VAL A 361 24.60 10.06 6.80
N TYR A 362 24.08 9.63 5.65
CA TYR A 362 23.46 8.31 5.50
C TYR A 362 24.35 7.36 4.69
N SER A 363 24.97 6.41 5.38
CA SER A 363 25.82 5.36 4.79
C SER A 363 25.00 4.29 4.07
N HIS A 364 24.77 4.47 2.76
CA HIS A 364 23.99 3.52 1.95
C HIS A 364 24.66 2.15 1.85
N SER A 365 25.98 2.11 1.70
CA SER A 365 26.73 0.84 1.66
C SER A 365 26.59 0.02 2.92
N GLU A 366 26.23 0.62 4.05
CA GLU A 366 26.03 -0.08 5.33
C GLU A 366 24.55 -0.37 5.64
N SER A 367 23.61 0.30 4.95
CA SER A 367 22.20 0.35 5.37
C SER A 367 21.22 -0.20 4.32
N VAL A 368 21.61 -0.29 3.05
CA VAL A 368 20.74 -0.75 1.96
C VAL A 368 20.87 -2.26 1.74
N LYS A 369 19.74 -2.94 1.56
CA LYS A 369 19.65 -4.33 1.08
C LYS A 369 18.92 -4.39 -0.25
N ILE A 370 19.48 -5.14 -1.21
CA ILE A 370 18.80 -5.48 -2.45
C ILE A 370 18.20 -6.87 -2.28
N MET A 371 16.89 -7.00 -2.50
CA MET A 371 16.15 -8.26 -2.36
C MET A 371 15.32 -8.53 -3.61
N CYS A 372 15.14 -9.82 -3.93
CA CYS A 372 14.15 -10.20 -4.94
C CYS A 372 12.73 -10.10 -4.37
N ALA A 373 11.73 -10.04 -5.25
CA ALA A 373 10.33 -9.92 -4.84
C ALA A 373 9.82 -11.09 -3.98
N ASN A 374 10.39 -12.29 -4.12
CA ASN A 374 10.01 -13.45 -3.30
C ASN A 374 10.53 -13.33 -1.87
N CYS A 375 11.80 -12.95 -1.70
CA CYS A 375 12.38 -12.74 -0.38
C CYS A 375 11.69 -11.58 0.34
N TRP A 376 11.41 -10.47 -0.36
CA TRP A 376 10.73 -9.32 0.26
C TRP A 376 9.31 -9.65 0.76
N ARG A 377 8.59 -10.56 0.07
CA ARG A 377 7.23 -11.00 0.46
C ARG A 377 7.22 -12.09 1.54
N ASN A 378 8.36 -12.67 1.88
CA ASN A 378 8.41 -13.74 2.87
C ASN A 378 8.55 -13.15 4.28
N PRO A 379 7.49 -13.22 5.11
CA PRO A 379 7.54 -12.66 6.46
C PRO A 379 8.50 -13.44 7.38
N ASP A 380 8.77 -14.71 7.07
CA ASP A 380 9.63 -15.58 7.87
C ASP A 380 11.12 -15.30 7.70
N ILE A 381 11.49 -14.43 6.74
CA ILE A 381 12.89 -14.01 6.59
C ILE A 381 13.21 -13.01 7.69
N ASP A 382 14.16 -13.36 8.55
CA ASP A 382 14.71 -12.43 9.53
C ASP A 382 15.59 -11.39 8.83
N HIS A 383 15.17 -10.13 8.92
CA HIS A 383 15.90 -9.00 8.35
C HIS A 383 16.94 -8.43 9.32
N ALA A 384 16.96 -8.88 10.59
CA ALA A 384 18.01 -8.55 11.55
C ALA A 384 19.31 -9.32 11.30
N ASP A 385 19.26 -10.46 10.61
CA ASP A 385 20.46 -11.25 10.30
C ASP A 385 21.35 -10.47 9.34
N HIS A 386 22.39 -9.90 9.94
CA HIS A 386 23.50 -9.24 9.30
C HIS A 386 24.75 -9.78 9.98
N GLU A 387 25.54 -10.57 9.25
CA GLU A 387 26.98 -10.46 9.48
C GLU A 387 27.34 -9.02 9.16
N THR A 388 27.54 -8.19 10.19
CA THR A 388 28.06 -6.84 10.03
C THR A 388 29.47 -6.97 9.46
N MET A 389 29.58 -6.98 8.13
CA MET A 389 30.86 -6.83 7.47
C MET A 389 31.36 -5.44 7.81
N GLU A 390 32.47 -5.36 8.53
CA GLU A 390 33.15 -4.09 8.76
C GLU A 390 33.57 -3.52 7.40
N LYS A 391 32.94 -2.40 7.02
CA LYS A 391 33.25 -1.69 5.78
C LYS A 391 34.20 -0.54 6.10
N HIS A 392 35.42 -0.64 5.60
CA HIS A 392 36.41 0.43 5.72
C HIS A 392 36.25 1.52 4.66
N VAL A 393 35.55 1.23 3.56
CA VAL A 393 35.12 2.20 2.55
C VAL A 393 33.60 2.26 2.58
N VAL A 394 33.07 3.46 2.68
CA VAL A 394 31.64 3.73 2.81
C VAL A 394 31.22 4.73 1.75
N ILE A 395 30.11 4.42 1.08
CA ILE A 395 29.45 5.32 0.15
C ILE A 395 28.05 5.62 0.66
N GLY A 396 27.60 6.85 0.44
CA GLY A 396 26.31 7.28 0.90
C GLY A 396 25.95 8.67 0.43
N ARG A 397 24.98 9.28 1.11
CA ARG A 397 24.44 10.59 0.77
C ARG A 397 24.19 11.38 2.03
N ILE A 398 24.52 12.66 1.97
CA ILE A 398 24.24 13.65 3.00
C ILE A 398 22.90 14.29 2.64
N ALA A 399 21.98 14.37 3.58
CA ALA A 399 20.75 15.14 3.45
C ALA A 399 20.79 16.33 4.41
N ALA A 400 20.41 17.51 3.96
CA ALA A 400 20.37 18.72 4.77
C ALA A 400 19.13 19.53 4.47
N PRO A 401 18.53 20.20 5.47
CA PRO A 401 17.35 21.01 5.24
C PRO A 401 17.69 22.21 4.32
N PRO A 402 16.70 22.82 3.65
CA PRO A 402 16.92 23.92 2.71
C PRO A 402 17.45 25.22 3.35
N ASP A 403 17.29 25.39 4.66
CA ASP A 403 17.75 26.56 5.41
C ASP A 403 19.21 26.46 5.88
N LEU A 404 19.80 25.27 5.87
CA LEU A 404 21.21 25.05 6.18
C LEU A 404 22.06 25.28 4.94
N THR A 405 22.95 26.29 4.97
CA THR A 405 23.80 26.56 3.80
C THR A 405 24.86 25.46 3.60
N PRO A 406 25.22 25.14 2.35
CA PRO A 406 26.29 24.16 2.06
C PRO A 406 27.61 24.45 2.78
N ALA A 407 27.97 25.73 2.95
CA ALA A 407 29.18 26.12 3.66
C ALA A 407 29.13 25.83 5.17
N GLN A 408 27.99 26.06 5.81
CA GLN A 408 27.79 25.71 7.22
C GLN A 408 27.82 24.19 7.41
N LEU A 409 27.10 23.45 6.56
CA LEU A 409 27.08 21.99 6.59
C LEU A 409 28.50 21.41 6.45
N LEU A 410 29.28 21.91 5.50
CA LEU A 410 30.65 21.45 5.28
C LEU A 410 31.56 21.74 6.49
N ASP A 411 31.47 22.93 7.09
CA ASP A 411 32.24 23.29 8.30
C ASP A 411 31.90 22.38 9.49
N MET A 412 30.63 22.01 9.65
CA MET A 412 30.19 21.10 10.71
C MET A 412 30.68 19.67 10.49
N ILE A 413 30.61 19.17 9.25
CA ILE A 413 31.17 17.87 8.89
C ILE A 413 32.68 17.86 9.14
N ASP A 414 33.41 18.91 8.74
CA ASP A 414 34.85 19.00 8.94
C ASP A 414 35.23 18.91 10.44
N LYS A 415 34.52 19.66 11.29
CA LYS A 415 34.71 19.60 12.75
C LYS A 415 34.43 18.20 13.31
N ALA A 416 33.36 17.55 12.88
CA ALA A 416 32.98 16.22 13.34
C ALA A 416 33.98 15.14 12.88
N ILE A 417 34.53 15.27 11.66
CA ILE A 417 35.57 14.38 11.14
C ILE A 417 36.90 14.61 11.87
N GLU A 418 37.30 15.87 12.09
CA GLU A 418 38.52 16.22 12.82
C GLU A 418 38.50 15.66 14.26
N ALA A 419 37.35 15.77 14.95
CA ALA A 419 37.15 15.23 16.29
C ALA A 419 37.33 13.70 16.38
N ARG A 420 37.09 12.98 15.28
CA ARG A 420 37.24 11.51 15.19
C ARG A 420 38.65 11.07 14.81
N GLY A 421 39.38 11.89 14.05
CA GLY A 421 40.80 11.70 13.70
C GLY A 421 41.13 10.51 12.78
N SER A 422 40.32 9.45 12.75
CA SER A 422 40.60 8.20 12.02
C SER A 422 39.63 7.89 10.88
N CYS A 423 38.82 8.86 10.46
CA CYS A 423 37.94 8.74 9.29
C CYS A 423 38.14 9.90 8.32
N GLN A 424 37.67 9.72 7.09
CA GLN A 424 37.69 10.74 6.04
C GLN A 424 36.37 10.71 5.27
N LEU A 425 35.88 11.86 4.83
CA LEU A 425 34.67 12.00 4.02
C LEU A 425 34.95 12.96 2.87
N TYR A 426 34.63 12.53 1.65
CA TYR A 426 34.80 13.30 0.42
C TYR A 426 33.43 13.51 -0.21
N ALA A 427 33.01 14.77 -0.35
CA ALA A 427 31.71 15.17 -0.89
C ALA A 427 31.92 16.31 -1.90
N PRO A 428 32.28 15.98 -3.16
CA PRO A 428 32.71 16.98 -4.14
C PRO A 428 31.63 18.01 -4.45
N ASP A 429 30.37 17.59 -4.60
CA ASP A 429 29.28 18.50 -4.96
C ASP A 429 28.88 19.40 -3.78
N LEU A 430 29.05 18.95 -2.54
CA LEU A 430 28.94 19.80 -1.35
C LEU A 430 30.05 20.86 -1.34
N CYS A 431 31.29 20.47 -1.62
CA CYS A 431 32.41 21.41 -1.72
C CYS A 431 32.18 22.46 -2.84
N ALA A 432 31.62 22.04 -3.97
CA ALA A 432 31.24 22.94 -5.06
C ALA A 432 30.18 23.94 -4.61
N ALA A 433 29.10 23.46 -3.97
CA ALA A 433 28.00 24.28 -3.47
C ALA A 433 28.44 25.24 -2.35
N ALA A 434 29.44 24.86 -1.55
CA ALA A 434 30.08 25.69 -0.54
C ALA A 434 31.09 26.71 -1.12
N GLY A 435 31.33 26.72 -2.43
CA GLY A 435 32.28 27.63 -3.09
C GLY A 435 33.75 27.25 -2.92
N GLN A 436 34.06 26.01 -2.52
CA GLN A 436 35.43 25.52 -2.31
C GLN A 436 35.99 24.76 -3.52
N SER A 437 36.13 25.42 -4.68
CA SER A 437 36.51 24.78 -5.96
C SER A 437 37.87 24.04 -5.92
N ALA A 438 38.81 24.49 -5.09
CA ALA A 438 40.10 23.80 -4.96
C ALA A 438 39.96 22.44 -4.25
N ARG A 439 39.13 22.38 -3.20
CA ARG A 439 38.82 21.17 -2.45
C ARG A 439 37.94 20.23 -3.25
N GLU A 440 36.90 20.76 -3.89
CA GLU A 440 36.01 20.02 -4.80
C GLU A 440 36.80 19.12 -5.77
N ARG A 441 37.84 19.67 -6.42
CA ARG A 441 38.67 18.92 -7.37
C ARG A 441 39.48 17.80 -6.72
N ILE A 442 39.86 17.96 -5.45
CA ILE A 442 40.57 16.92 -4.68
C ILE A 442 39.56 15.84 -4.28
N ASP A 443 38.44 16.25 -3.68
CA ASP A 443 37.35 15.37 -3.25
C ASP A 443 36.82 14.55 -4.42
N ARG A 444 36.64 15.14 -5.61
CA ARG A 444 36.15 14.41 -6.78
C ARG A 444 37.09 13.29 -7.22
N ARG A 445 38.41 13.51 -7.13
CA ARG A 445 39.41 12.46 -7.41
C ARG A 445 39.37 11.36 -6.35
N ARG A 446 39.22 11.72 -5.08
CA ARG A 446 39.15 10.76 -3.97
C ARG A 446 37.86 9.97 -3.98
N PHE A 447 36.74 10.62 -4.25
CA PHE A 447 35.44 10.01 -4.46
C PHE A 447 35.52 8.93 -5.55
N ALA A 448 35.97 9.29 -6.76
CA ALA A 448 36.12 8.34 -7.86
C ALA A 448 37.01 7.13 -7.49
N LEU A 449 38.13 7.35 -6.79
CA LEU A 449 39.01 6.27 -6.33
C LEU A 449 38.33 5.29 -5.36
N LEU A 450 37.34 5.75 -4.59
CA LEU A 450 36.61 4.94 -3.61
C LEU A 450 35.36 4.29 -4.22
N THR A 451 34.79 4.86 -5.28
CA THR A 451 33.55 4.36 -5.92
C THR A 451 33.78 3.48 -7.13
N ASP A 452 34.90 3.62 -7.84
CA ASP A 452 35.15 2.95 -9.13
C ASP A 452 35.86 1.58 -9.00
N ASN A 453 35.88 0.98 -7.79
CA ASN A 453 36.50 -0.33 -7.52
C ASN A 453 35.50 -1.49 -7.54
#